data_AF-A0A454XQD7-F1
#
_entry.id   AF-A0A454XQD7-F1
#
_cell.length_a   1.000
_cell.length_b   1.000
_cell.length_c   1.000
_cell.angle_alpha   90.00
_cell.angle_beta   90.00
_cell.angle_gamma   90.00
#
_symmetry.space_group_name_H-M   'P 1'
#
loop_
_entity.id
_entity.type
_entity.pdbx_description
1 polymer ?
#
loop_
_entity_poly.entity_id
_entity_poly.type
_entity_poly.pdbx_seq_one_letter_code
_entity_poly.pdbx_strand_id
1 'polypeptide(L)'
;MAAAYQKLDSFNSLDEEQQAEPLYEDKFCKLFPTKLEIACYYFPTTKSKTILIKDIKIVYYKKENIKEDFLVAKGWGKTCSNIWWACNMSRGLNCNTDGAEHYNIVIGNGEKTYKGFTSTDHDLFLKLLKPLLPKTTEIVKGMP
;
A
#
# COMPACT_ATOMS: atom_id res chain seq x y z
N MET A 1 33.02 27.38 14.05
CA MET A 1 32.74 26.38 12.99
C MET A 1 31.85 25.23 13.49
N ALA A 2 32.07 24.65 14.68
CA ALA A 2 31.27 23.51 15.18
C ALA A 2 29.78 23.79 15.46
N ALA A 3 29.42 24.99 15.92
CA ALA A 3 28.05 25.32 16.31
C ALA A 3 27.06 25.46 15.14
N ALA A 4 27.54 25.81 13.94
CA ALA A 4 26.68 25.91 12.74
C ALA A 4 26.34 24.53 12.17
N TYR A 5 27.26 23.58 12.25
CA TYR A 5 27.03 22.18 11.86
C TYR A 5 26.05 21.49 12.80
N GLN A 6 26.21 21.64 14.12
CA GLN A 6 25.24 21.10 15.09
C GLN A 6 23.83 21.65 14.89
N LYS A 7 23.70 22.93 14.47
CA LYS A 7 22.41 23.56 14.19
C LYS A 7 21.77 23.07 12.89
N LEU A 8 22.58 22.74 11.88
CA LEU A 8 22.14 22.15 10.61
C LEU A 8 21.73 20.69 10.79
N ASP A 9 22.49 19.92 11.55
CA ASP A 9 22.15 18.54 11.90
C ASP A 9 20.88 18.49 12.75
N SER A 10 20.69 19.43 13.69
CA SER A 10 19.46 19.54 14.49
C SER A 10 18.25 20.03 13.69
N PHE A 11 18.46 20.80 12.61
CA PHE A 11 17.37 21.28 11.75
C PHE A 11 16.91 20.17 10.79
N ASN A 12 17.87 19.41 10.23
CA ASN A 12 17.58 18.21 9.44
C ASN A 12 16.98 17.08 10.28
N SER A 13 17.37 16.91 11.55
CA SER A 13 16.82 15.86 12.40
C SER A 13 15.37 16.10 12.83
N LEU A 14 14.93 17.37 12.90
CA LEU A 14 13.53 17.73 13.19
C LEU A 14 12.62 17.45 11.99
N ASP A 15 13.12 17.59 10.77
CA ASP A 15 12.39 17.24 9.54
C ASP A 15 12.29 15.72 9.32
N GLU A 16 13.19 14.92 9.92
CA GLU A 16 13.17 13.45 9.83
C GLU A 16 12.35 12.77 10.96
N GLU A 17 12.31 13.34 12.17
CA GLU A 17 11.53 12.79 13.30
C GLU A 17 10.04 13.17 13.25
N GLN A 18 9.65 14.15 12.44
CA GLN A 18 8.24 14.48 12.17
C GLN A 18 7.64 13.70 10.98
N GLN A 19 8.05 12.45 10.77
CA GLN A 19 7.20 11.50 10.06
C GLN A 19 6.16 10.94 11.03
N ALA A 20 5.13 11.78 11.20
CA ALA A 20 3.90 11.59 11.94
C ALA A 20 3.40 10.14 11.97
N GLU A 21 2.80 9.76 13.10
CA GLU A 21 2.07 8.51 13.28
C GLU A 21 1.25 8.15 12.04
N PRO A 22 1.19 6.87 11.66
CA PRO A 22 0.40 6.44 10.51
C PRO A 22 -1.06 6.85 10.71
N LEU A 23 -1.66 7.48 9.71
CA LEU A 23 -3.09 7.78 9.70
C LEU A 23 -3.93 6.51 9.72
N TYR A 24 -3.36 5.43 9.17
CA TYR A 24 -3.93 4.10 9.16
C TYR A 24 -2.81 3.07 9.15
N GLU A 25 -2.95 2.04 9.98
CA GLU A 25 -2.03 0.92 10.05
C GLU A 25 -2.81 -0.38 9.97
N ASP A 26 -2.38 -1.24 9.05
CA ASP A 26 -2.89 -2.59 8.86
C ASP A 26 -1.70 -3.55 8.75
N LYS A 27 -1.97 -4.84 8.87
CA LYS A 27 -1.00 -5.92 8.71
C LYS A 27 -0.25 -5.85 7.38
N PHE A 28 -0.89 -5.33 6.34
CA PHE A 28 -0.39 -5.34 4.97
C PHE A 28 0.09 -3.98 4.47
N CYS A 29 -0.29 -2.88 5.13
CA CYS A 29 0.11 -1.54 4.72
C CYS A 29 0.05 -0.53 5.86
N LYS A 30 0.79 0.57 5.70
CA LYS A 30 0.73 1.75 6.56
C LYS A 30 0.53 2.98 5.68
N LEU A 31 -0.45 3.79 6.02
CA LEU A 31 -0.75 5.04 5.32
C LEU A 31 -0.25 6.22 6.15
N PHE A 32 0.55 7.06 5.53
CA PHE A 32 1.03 8.33 6.06
C PHE A 32 0.50 9.48 5.20
N PRO A 33 0.54 10.73 5.68
CA PRO A 33 0.07 11.89 4.89
C PRO A 33 0.77 12.02 3.53
N THR A 34 2.04 11.63 3.43
CA THR A 34 2.87 11.83 2.22
C THR A 34 3.24 10.54 1.49
N LYS A 35 3.11 9.39 2.16
CA LYS A 35 3.54 8.09 1.63
C LYS A 35 2.58 6.95 2.00
N LEU A 36 2.49 5.97 1.12
CA LEU A 36 1.90 4.66 1.38
C LEU A 36 3.03 3.65 1.47
N GLU A 37 3.09 2.90 2.57
CA GLU A 37 4.00 1.80 2.75
C GLU A 37 3.23 0.48 2.63
N ILE A 38 3.69 -0.40 1.74
CA ILE A 38 3.15 -1.75 1.57
C ILE A 38 4.11 -2.72 2.25
N ALA A 39 3.64 -3.41 3.28
CA ALA A 39 4.44 -4.36 4.05
C ALA A 39 4.74 -5.62 3.23
N CYS A 40 5.89 -6.25 3.52
CA CYS A 40 6.27 -7.55 2.94
C CYS A 40 6.15 -7.62 1.40
N TYR A 41 6.53 -6.56 0.70
CA TYR A 41 6.31 -6.43 -0.74
C TYR A 41 7.34 -7.21 -1.59
N TYR A 42 8.63 -7.06 -1.29
CA TYR A 42 9.70 -7.61 -2.12
C TYR A 42 10.07 -9.05 -1.76
N PHE A 43 9.77 -10.00 -2.66
CA PHE A 43 10.26 -11.36 -2.58
C PHE A 43 11.76 -11.45 -2.92
N PRO A 44 12.59 -12.23 -2.20
CA PRO A 44 12.28 -12.98 -0.96
C PRO A 44 12.53 -12.16 0.33
N THR A 45 13.02 -10.94 0.20
CA THR A 45 13.55 -10.14 1.33
C THR A 45 12.51 -9.61 2.33
N THR A 46 11.21 -9.77 2.05
CA THR A 46 10.08 -9.22 2.82
C THR A 46 10.16 -7.72 3.09
N LYS A 47 11.00 -6.97 2.34
CA LYS A 47 11.13 -5.53 2.51
C LYS A 47 9.84 -4.83 2.09
N SER A 48 9.48 -3.79 2.84
CA SER A 48 8.37 -2.92 2.50
C SER A 48 8.63 -2.14 1.20
N LYS A 49 7.57 -1.82 0.47
CA LYS A 49 7.61 -0.87 -0.65
C LYS A 49 6.97 0.43 -0.22
N THR A 50 7.71 1.52 -0.30
CA THR A 50 7.16 2.86 -0.16
C THR A 50 6.76 3.44 -1.52
N ILE A 51 5.61 4.10 -1.57
CA ILE A 51 5.06 4.83 -2.71
C ILE A 51 4.68 6.21 -2.18
N LEU A 52 5.09 7.29 -2.86
CA LEU A 52 4.65 8.63 -2.46
C LEU A 52 3.22 8.84 -2.93
N ILE A 53 2.38 9.46 -2.10
CA ILE A 53 0.97 9.68 -2.41
C ILE A 53 0.80 10.49 -3.69
N LYS A 54 1.67 11.49 -3.91
CA LYS A 54 1.70 12.32 -5.12
C LYS A 54 1.92 11.55 -6.42
N ASP A 55 2.52 10.37 -6.35
CA ASP A 55 2.85 9.56 -7.53
C ASP A 55 1.72 8.57 -7.87
N ILE A 56 0.73 8.41 -6.99
CA ILE A 56 -0.43 7.53 -7.21
C ILE A 56 -1.31 8.16 -8.29
N LYS A 57 -1.53 7.42 -9.39
CA LYS A 57 -2.36 7.85 -10.53
C LYS A 57 -3.69 7.14 -10.58
N ILE A 58 -3.72 5.87 -10.16
CA ILE A 58 -4.93 5.07 -10.14
C ILE A 58 -4.92 4.10 -8.96
N VAL A 59 -6.08 3.93 -8.34
CA VAL A 59 -6.33 3.00 -7.24
C VAL A 59 -7.48 2.10 -7.64
N TYR A 60 -7.20 0.81 -7.81
CA TYR A 60 -8.25 -0.19 -7.97
C TYR A 60 -8.54 -0.88 -6.65
N TYR A 61 -9.80 -1.26 -6.46
CA TYR A 61 -10.21 -2.03 -5.30
C TYR A 61 -11.29 -3.06 -5.63
N LYS A 62 -11.13 -4.27 -5.09
CA LYS A 62 -12.11 -5.35 -5.24
C LYS A 62 -12.19 -6.15 -3.93
N LYS A 63 -13.40 -6.53 -3.53
CA LYS A 63 -13.56 -7.51 -2.43
C LYS A 63 -12.94 -8.84 -2.84
N GLU A 64 -12.15 -9.43 -1.95
CA GLU A 64 -11.47 -10.70 -2.26
C GLU A 64 -12.50 -11.80 -2.53
N ASN A 65 -12.38 -12.46 -3.68
CA ASN A 65 -13.21 -13.59 -4.07
C ASN A 65 -12.32 -14.69 -4.64
N ILE A 66 -12.18 -15.80 -3.91
CA ILE A 66 -11.29 -16.91 -4.23
C ILE A 66 -11.51 -17.45 -5.65
N LYS A 67 -12.77 -17.58 -6.09
CA LYS A 67 -13.09 -18.18 -7.39
C LYS A 67 -12.74 -17.25 -8.55
N GLU A 68 -12.96 -15.95 -8.37
CA GLU A 68 -12.73 -14.97 -9.43
C GLU A 68 -11.29 -14.46 -9.47
N ASP A 69 -10.59 -14.49 -8.33
CA ASP A 69 -9.27 -13.87 -8.19
C ASP A 69 -8.12 -14.86 -8.35
N PHE A 70 -8.38 -16.17 -8.50
CA PHE A 70 -7.36 -17.23 -8.54
C PHE A 70 -6.22 -17.01 -9.56
N LEU A 71 -6.48 -16.29 -10.66
CA LEU A 71 -5.50 -15.99 -11.71
C LEU A 71 -4.99 -14.54 -11.70
N VAL A 72 -5.65 -13.64 -10.96
CA VAL A 72 -5.38 -12.20 -10.96
C VAL A 72 -4.69 -11.76 -9.67
N ALA A 73 -5.06 -12.38 -8.54
CA ALA A 73 -4.45 -12.17 -7.23
C ALA A 73 -3.60 -13.39 -6.83
N LYS A 74 -2.42 -13.12 -6.25
CA LYS A 74 -1.49 -14.15 -5.79
C LYS A 74 -1.05 -13.91 -4.37
N GLY A 75 -0.67 -14.98 -3.67
CA GLY A 75 -0.16 -14.89 -2.31
C GLY A 75 1.11 -14.06 -2.18
N TRP A 76 2.00 -14.06 -3.18
CA TRP A 76 3.16 -13.17 -3.23
C TRP A 76 3.77 -13.12 -4.64
N GLY A 77 4.29 -11.96 -5.04
CA GLY A 77 5.02 -11.78 -6.29
C GLY A 77 4.14 -11.48 -7.50
N LYS A 78 4.71 -11.65 -8.70
CA LYS A 78 4.05 -11.26 -9.95
C LYS A 78 3.00 -12.29 -10.41
N THR A 79 1.87 -11.79 -10.92
CA THR A 79 0.84 -12.58 -11.62
C THR A 79 0.98 -12.48 -13.14
N CYS A 80 0.07 -13.13 -13.89
CA CYS A 80 -0.02 -12.97 -15.35
C CYS A 80 -0.60 -11.60 -15.72
N SER A 81 -1.51 -11.06 -14.90
CA SER A 81 -1.81 -9.63 -14.89
C SER A 81 -0.54 -8.87 -14.46
N ASN A 82 -0.29 -7.68 -14.98
CA ASN A 82 0.93 -6.89 -14.67
C ASN A 82 0.93 -6.33 -13.23
N ILE A 83 0.46 -7.12 -12.26
CA ILE A 83 0.36 -6.80 -10.85
C ILE A 83 1.44 -7.59 -10.10
N TRP A 84 2.15 -6.91 -9.21
CA TRP A 84 3.02 -7.53 -8.24
C TRP A 84 2.38 -7.44 -6.87
N TRP A 85 2.08 -8.60 -6.29
CA TRP A 85 1.39 -8.73 -5.02
C TRP A 85 2.37 -8.74 -3.86
N ALA A 86 2.06 -7.97 -2.82
CA ALA A 86 2.67 -8.10 -1.51
C ALA A 86 2.35 -9.46 -0.87
N CYS A 87 3.18 -9.88 0.08
CA CYS A 87 3.03 -11.16 0.74
C CYS A 87 1.76 -11.22 1.59
N ASN A 88 0.81 -12.02 1.14
CA ASN A 88 -0.33 -12.52 1.89
C ASN A 88 -0.47 -14.02 1.56
N MET A 89 0.35 -14.86 2.19
CA MET A 89 0.30 -16.32 1.97
C MET A 89 -1.01 -16.96 2.43
N SER A 90 -1.76 -16.29 3.31
CA SER A 90 -3.11 -16.67 3.71
C SER A 90 -4.16 -16.43 2.60
N ARG A 91 -3.83 -15.67 1.56
CA ARG A 91 -4.76 -15.39 0.43
C ARG A 91 -5.27 -16.69 -0.19
N GLY A 92 -6.59 -16.85 -0.20
CA GLY A 92 -7.26 -18.01 -0.81
C GLY A 92 -7.30 -19.27 0.04
N LEU A 93 -6.65 -19.29 1.21
CA LEU A 93 -6.66 -20.43 2.13
C LEU A 93 -7.83 -20.36 3.11
N ASN A 94 -9.09 -20.26 2.64
CA ASN A 94 -10.32 -20.31 3.47
C ASN A 94 -10.26 -19.56 4.83
N CYS A 95 -9.41 -18.55 4.96
CA CYS A 95 -9.03 -17.98 6.25
C CYS A 95 -9.84 -16.72 6.57
N ASN A 96 -11.11 -16.68 6.13
CA ASN A 96 -12.11 -15.86 6.80
C ASN A 96 -12.46 -16.44 8.19
N THR A 97 -11.50 -17.12 8.84
CA THR A 97 -11.60 -17.61 10.21
C THR A 97 -11.84 -16.46 11.19
N ASP A 98 -11.38 -15.25 10.84
CA ASP A 98 -11.46 -14.06 11.68
C ASP A 98 -12.70 -13.20 11.39
N GLY A 99 -13.55 -13.60 10.42
CA GLY A 99 -14.75 -12.84 10.02
C GLY A 99 -14.49 -11.48 9.34
N ALA A 100 -13.23 -11.09 9.16
CA ALA A 100 -12.84 -9.83 8.54
C ALA A 100 -13.00 -9.89 7.01
N GLU A 101 -13.54 -8.81 6.42
CA GLU A 101 -13.65 -8.70 4.98
C GLU A 101 -12.31 -8.23 4.37
N HIS A 102 -11.64 -9.10 3.64
CA HIS A 102 -10.42 -8.74 2.92
C HIS A 102 -10.72 -8.10 1.56
N TYR A 103 -9.97 -7.05 1.23
CA TYR A 103 -10.04 -6.37 -0.07
C TYR A 103 -8.68 -6.37 -0.76
N ASN A 104 -8.73 -6.65 -2.06
CA ASN A 104 -7.63 -6.45 -2.99
C ASN A 104 -7.53 -4.97 -3.34
N ILE A 105 -6.38 -4.35 -3.04
CA ILE A 105 -6.04 -2.99 -3.43
C ILE A 105 -4.89 -3.05 -4.43
N VAL A 106 -5.01 -2.31 -5.53
CA VAL A 106 -3.98 -2.24 -6.58
C VAL A 106 -3.67 -0.79 -6.92
N ILE A 107 -2.40 -0.42 -6.75
CA ILE A 107 -1.91 0.94 -6.98
C ILE A 107 -1.14 1.02 -8.30
N GLY A 108 -1.56 1.95 -9.16
CA GLY A 108 -0.83 2.37 -10.34
C GLY A 108 -0.19 3.74 -10.14
N ASN A 109 1.13 3.80 -10.28
CA ASN A 109 1.92 5.04 -10.18
C ASN A 109 2.57 5.44 -11.51
N GLY A 110 2.05 4.94 -12.64
CA GLY A 110 2.59 5.16 -13.98
C GLY A 110 3.72 4.21 -14.39
N GLU A 111 4.18 3.33 -13.51
CA GLU A 111 5.09 2.23 -13.88
C GLU A 111 4.32 1.11 -14.60
N LYS A 112 5.04 0.26 -15.35
CA LYS A 112 4.47 -0.90 -16.08
C LYS A 112 3.85 -1.96 -15.15
N THR A 113 4.30 -2.01 -13.90
CA THR A 113 3.85 -3.02 -12.92
C THR A 113 3.05 -2.33 -11.83
N TYR A 114 1.82 -2.79 -11.62
CA TYR A 114 0.96 -2.36 -10.53
C TYR A 114 1.36 -3.00 -9.19
N LYS A 115 1.06 -2.33 -8.08
CA LYS A 115 1.42 -2.76 -6.73
C LYS A 115 0.15 -3.25 -6.03
N GLY A 116 0.00 -4.56 -5.90
CA GLY A 116 -1.15 -5.21 -5.26
C GLY A 116 -0.89 -5.51 -3.80
N PHE A 117 -1.88 -5.31 -2.93
CA PHE A 117 -1.85 -5.72 -1.52
C PHE A 117 -3.26 -5.96 -0.98
N THR A 118 -3.36 -6.60 0.18
CA THR A 118 -4.64 -6.78 0.89
C THR A 118 -4.86 -5.63 1.87
N SER A 119 -6.11 -5.24 2.08
CA SER A 119 -6.52 -4.41 3.23
C SER A 119 -7.63 -5.11 4.01
N THR A 120 -7.58 -5.02 5.34
CA THR A 120 -8.57 -5.60 6.27
C THR A 120 -9.72 -4.66 6.62
N ASP A 121 -9.51 -3.34 6.47
CA ASP A 121 -10.54 -2.30 6.65
C ASP A 121 -10.46 -1.33 5.47
N HIS A 122 -11.08 -1.76 4.37
CA HIS A 122 -11.08 -1.05 3.10
C HIS A 122 -11.76 0.31 3.16
N ASP A 123 -12.88 0.41 3.86
CA ASP A 123 -13.69 1.64 3.91
C ASP A 123 -12.94 2.73 4.66
N LEU A 124 -12.32 2.39 5.80
CA LEU A 124 -11.46 3.32 6.53
C LEU A 124 -10.24 3.72 5.71
N PHE A 125 -9.56 2.74 5.09
CA PHE A 125 -8.39 3.00 4.25
C PHE A 125 -8.72 3.97 3.11
N LEU A 126 -9.79 3.72 2.33
CA LEU A 126 -10.18 4.62 1.24
C LEU A 126 -10.63 5.99 1.74
N LYS A 127 -11.35 6.05 2.87
CA LYS A 127 -11.79 7.32 3.46
C LYS A 127 -10.61 8.22 3.81
N LEU A 128 -9.51 7.64 4.30
CA LEU A 128 -8.30 8.36 4.67
C LEU A 128 -7.38 8.62 3.47
N LEU A 129 -7.29 7.71 2.51
CA LEU A 129 -6.46 7.88 1.31
C LEU A 129 -7.02 8.94 0.36
N LYS A 130 -8.33 8.92 0.11
CA LYS A 130 -9.02 9.84 -0.83
C LYS A 130 -8.63 11.31 -0.70
N PRO A 131 -8.65 11.94 0.50
CA PRO A 131 -8.31 13.35 0.63
C PRO A 131 -6.82 13.66 0.38
N LEU A 132 -5.94 12.66 0.46
CA LEU A 132 -4.50 12.83 0.26
C LEU A 132 -4.09 12.71 -1.21
N LEU A 133 -4.90 12.01 -2.01
CA LEU A 133 -4.60 11.73 -3.40
C LEU A 133 -4.61 13.03 -4.25
N PRO A 134 -3.74 13.11 -5.27
CA PRO A 134 -3.84 14.16 -6.29
C PRO A 134 -5.25 14.18 -6.91
N LYS A 135 -5.76 15.37 -7.24
CA LYS A 135 -7.09 15.55 -7.86
C LYS A 135 -7.27 14.79 -9.18
N THR A 136 -6.17 14.44 -9.84
CA THR A 136 -6.14 13.69 -11.11
C THR A 136 -6.17 12.17 -10.91
N THR A 137 -6.20 11.69 -9.67
CA THR A 137 -6.15 10.25 -9.37
C THR A 137 -7.51 9.61 -9.61
N GLU A 138 -7.52 8.51 -10.35
CA GLU A 138 -8.72 7.71 -10.58
C GLU A 138 -8.89 6.64 -9.49
N ILE A 139 -10.10 6.46 -8.98
CA ILE A 139 -10.44 5.38 -8.05
C ILE A 139 -11.49 4.50 -8.71
N VAL A 140 -11.14 3.24 -8.96
CA VAL A 140 -11.92 2.32 -9.80
C VAL A 140 -12.27 1.06 -9.01
N LYS A 141 -13.55 0.70 -9.00
CA LYS A 141 -14.01 -0.57 -8.44
C LYS A 141 -13.72 -1.71 -9.41
N GLY A 142 -13.04 -2.75 -8.96
CA GLY A 142 -12.59 -3.90 -9.76
C GLY A 142 -11.10 -4.13 -9.66
N MET A 143 -10.54 -4.85 -10.62
CA MET A 143 -9.10 -5.02 -10.82
C MET A 143 -8.74 -4.64 -12.26
N PRO A 144 -7.50 -4.19 -12.52
CA PRO A 144 -7.03 -3.90 -13.87
C PRO A 144 -6.95 -5.14 -14.75
#